data_AF-A0A7Y4VEW6-F1
#
_entry.id   AF-A0A7Y4VEW6-F1
#
_cell.length_a   1.000
_cell.length_b   1.000
_cell.length_c   1.000
_cell.angle_alpha   90.00
_cell.angle_beta   90.00
_cell.angle_gamma   90.00
#
_symmetry.space_group_name_H-M   'P 1'
#
loop_
_entity.id
_entity.type
_entity.pdbx_description
1 polymer ?
#
loop_
_entity_poly.entity_id
_entity_poly.type
_entity_poly.pdbx_seq_one_letter_code
_entity_poly.pdbx_strand_id
1 'polypeptide(L)'
;MKPGKTARVVQQTPAEVLEALLGLVQRKFYAGDAVNFAKDRKRILQWCLLWPAREWFKPKSISLPAARYQEILTKVIMEATIHQAEKINYIPAWLARVIQSHFEMHGDEIYEEGKAVRNVTENALLALGKLPVREDVLVNDFAAASHLLDAAKPARRKQTPKTDNQLNLLPP
;
A
#
# COMPACT_ATOMS: atom_id res chain seq x y z
N MET A 1 23.27 -24.83 0.31
CA MET A 1 22.02 -24.15 -0.08
C MET A 1 21.97 -22.80 0.61
N LYS A 2 21.91 -21.68 -0.13
CA LYS A 2 21.72 -20.36 0.47
C LYS A 2 20.24 -20.25 0.88
N PRO A 3 19.90 -19.88 2.13
CA PRO A 3 18.51 -19.66 2.49
C PRO A 3 17.93 -18.58 1.57
N GLY A 4 16.86 -18.92 0.85
CA GLY A 4 16.15 -17.97 0.00
C GLY A 4 15.75 -16.77 0.86
N LYS A 5 16.04 -15.55 0.39
CA LYS A 5 15.58 -14.32 1.05
C LYS A 5 14.06 -14.37 1.14
N THR A 6 13.53 -14.64 2.32
CA THR A 6 12.11 -14.46 2.60
C THR A 6 11.77 -13.00 2.34
N ALA A 7 10.79 -12.77 1.46
CA ALA A 7 10.34 -11.42 1.14
C ALA A 7 9.88 -10.74 2.44
N ARG A 8 10.49 -9.61 2.80
CA ARG A 8 10.10 -8.87 4.00
C ARG A 8 8.73 -8.26 3.78
N VAL A 9 7.82 -8.50 4.72
CA VAL A 9 6.50 -7.89 4.74
C VAL A 9 6.66 -6.37 4.89
N VAL A 10 6.02 -5.61 4.01
CA VAL A 10 6.02 -4.14 4.03
C VAL A 10 4.61 -3.67 4.36
N GLN A 11 4.50 -2.76 5.33
CA GLN A 11 3.25 -2.09 5.64
C GLN A 11 2.75 -1.33 4.41
N GLN A 12 1.58 -1.71 3.89
CA GLN A 12 0.90 -0.92 2.87
C GLN A 12 0.03 0.14 3.56
N THR A 13 0.26 1.40 3.19
CA THR A 13 -0.54 2.52 3.70
C THR A 13 -1.16 3.24 2.50
N PRO A 14 -2.48 3.09 2.27
CA PRO A 14 -3.18 3.79 1.20
C PRO A 14 -3.04 5.30 1.33
N ALA A 15 -3.04 6.00 0.19
CA ALA A 15 -2.94 7.47 0.18
C ALA A 15 -4.09 8.13 0.95
N GLU A 16 -5.30 7.56 0.86
CA GLU A 16 -6.49 8.06 1.58
C GLU A 16 -6.29 8.10 3.10
N VAL A 17 -5.66 7.07 3.67
CA VAL A 17 -5.33 7.01 5.09
C VAL A 17 -4.34 8.10 5.46
N LEU A 18 -3.31 8.32 4.63
CA LEU A 18 -2.33 9.36 4.86
C LEU A 18 -2.95 10.76 4.77
N GLU A 19 -3.82 11.02 3.80
CA GLU A 19 -4.52 12.29 3.67
C GLU A 19 -5.48 12.54 4.84
N ALA A 20 -6.20 11.51 5.31
CA ALA A 20 -7.06 11.61 6.48
C ALA A 20 -6.26 11.98 7.74
N LEU A 21 -5.11 11.34 7.95
CA LEU A 21 -4.20 11.63 9.07
C LEU A 21 -3.56 13.01 8.95
N LEU A 22 -3.13 13.41 7.74
CA LEU A 22 -2.61 14.76 7.49
C LEU A 22 -3.66 15.83 7.76
N GLY A 23 -4.90 15.61 7.33
CA GLY A 23 -6.02 16.51 7.61
C GLY A 23 -6.32 16.61 9.11
N LEU A 24 -6.17 15.52 9.87
CA LEU A 24 -6.27 15.56 11.33
C LEU A 24 -5.16 16.42 11.95
N VAL A 25 -3.90 16.22 11.54
CA VAL A 25 -2.77 17.03 12.02
C VAL A 25 -2.96 18.51 11.69
N GLN A 26 -3.40 18.82 10.47
CA GLN A 26 -3.68 20.19 10.06
C GLN A 26 -4.72 20.85 10.98
N ARG A 27 -5.86 20.19 11.19
CA ARG A 27 -6.94 20.73 12.03
C ARG A 27 -6.53 20.94 13.48
N LYS A 28 -5.65 20.09 14.02
CA LYS A 28 -5.28 20.11 15.43
C LYS A 28 -4.09 21.01 15.75
N PHE A 29 -3.08 21.05 14.90
CA PHE A 29 -1.83 21.76 15.19
C PHE A 29 -1.60 23.00 14.34
N TYR A 30 -2.33 23.15 13.23
CA TYR A 30 -2.17 24.25 12.28
C TYR A 30 -3.51 24.98 12.03
N ALA A 31 -4.37 25.07 13.04
CA ALA A 31 -5.65 25.75 12.91
C ALA A 31 -5.45 27.20 12.45
N GLY A 32 -5.90 27.52 11.23
CA GLY A 32 -5.73 28.85 10.62
C GLY A 32 -4.36 29.11 9.97
N ASP A 33 -3.42 28.16 10.00
CA ASP A 33 -2.06 28.33 9.46
C ASP A 33 -1.76 27.31 8.34
N ALA A 34 -2.47 27.46 7.22
CA ALA A 34 -2.30 26.61 6.05
C ALA A 34 -0.91 26.74 5.40
N VAL A 35 -0.26 27.90 5.54
CA VAL A 35 1.03 28.17 4.90
C VAL A 35 2.14 27.39 5.57
N ASN A 36 2.22 27.41 6.91
CA ASN A 36 3.24 26.62 7.61
C ASN A 36 2.92 25.12 7.53
N PHE A 37 1.64 24.74 7.53
CA PHE A 37 1.27 23.35 7.27
C PHE A 37 1.78 22.86 5.91
N ALA A 38 1.60 23.63 4.84
CA ALA A 38 2.06 23.24 3.50
C ALA A 38 3.59 23.04 3.45
N LYS A 39 4.35 23.90 4.14
CA LYS A 39 5.82 23.78 4.26
C LYS A 39 6.23 22.51 5.01
N ASP A 40 5.54 22.21 6.11
CA ASP A 40 5.88 21.10 6.98
C ASP A 40 5.25 19.76 6.56
N ARG A 41 4.25 19.77 5.66
CA ARG A 41 3.49 18.60 5.19
C ARG A 41 4.38 17.41 4.84
N LYS A 42 5.43 17.65 4.04
CA LYS A 42 6.37 16.59 3.63
C LYS A 42 7.10 15.97 4.82
N ARG A 43 7.49 16.78 5.80
CA ARG A 43 8.20 16.32 7.00
C ARG A 43 7.27 15.57 7.94
N ILE A 44 6.04 16.04 8.13
CA ILE A 44 5.01 15.32 8.90
C ILE A 44 4.77 13.94 8.29
N LEU A 45 4.59 13.88 6.97
CA LEU A 45 4.38 12.62 6.27
C LEU A 45 5.56 11.66 6.45
N GLN A 46 6.81 12.14 6.29
CA GLN A 46 7.99 11.28 6.36
C GLN A 46 8.39 10.88 7.79
N TRP A 47 8.35 11.82 8.73
CA TRP A 47 8.88 11.64 10.08
C TRP A 47 7.84 11.12 11.07
N CYS A 48 6.57 11.42 10.83
CA CYS A 48 5.48 11.06 11.73
C CYS A 48 4.67 9.89 11.17
N LEU A 49 4.09 10.06 9.97
CA LEU A 49 3.07 9.13 9.46
C LEU A 49 3.63 7.90 8.78
N LEU A 50 4.77 8.00 8.08
CA LEU A 50 5.43 6.86 7.43
C LEU A 50 6.56 6.25 8.25
N TRP A 51 7.00 6.93 9.31
CA TRP A 51 8.06 6.41 10.17
C TRP A 51 7.70 5.05 10.79
N PRO A 52 6.50 4.83 11.38
CA PRO A 52 6.18 3.53 11.97
C PRO A 52 6.22 2.41 10.94
N ALA A 53 5.62 2.64 9.76
CA ALA A 53 5.64 1.70 8.65
C ALA A 53 7.06 1.34 8.19
N ARG A 54 7.96 2.34 8.10
CA ARG A 54 9.30 2.18 7.54
C ARG A 54 10.31 1.62 8.54
N GLU A 55 10.30 2.13 9.77
CA GLU A 55 11.34 1.89 10.76
C GLU A 55 10.90 0.90 11.84
N TRP A 56 9.61 0.85 12.19
CA TRP A 56 9.15 0.00 13.29
C TRP A 56 8.58 -1.34 12.80
N PHE A 57 7.66 -1.33 11.83
CA PHE A 57 7.05 -2.55 11.27
C PHE A 57 8.01 -3.38 10.41
N LYS A 58 8.78 -2.71 9.53
CA LYS A 58 9.67 -3.36 8.55
C LYS A 58 10.72 -4.31 9.17
N PRO A 59 11.49 -3.94 10.22
CA PRO A 59 12.44 -4.88 10.83
C PRO A 59 11.73 -6.04 11.55
N LYS A 60 10.54 -5.80 12.09
CA LYS A 60 9.73 -6.80 12.80
C LYS A 60 8.94 -7.72 11.86
N SER A 61 8.95 -7.47 10.55
CA SER A 61 8.28 -8.26 9.50
C SER A 61 6.79 -8.52 9.77
N ILE A 62 6.12 -7.47 10.27
CA ILE A 62 4.70 -7.44 10.57
C ILE A 62 4.02 -6.33 9.76
N SER A 63 2.74 -6.52 9.48
CA SER A 63 1.88 -5.52 8.86
C SER A 63 0.50 -5.54 9.53
N LEU A 64 -0.12 -4.37 9.62
CA LEU A 64 -1.49 -4.20 10.08
C LEU A 64 -2.42 -3.86 8.92
N PRO A 65 -3.72 -4.15 9.05
CA PRO A 65 -4.74 -3.58 8.20
C PRO A 65 -4.66 -2.05 8.18
N ALA A 66 -4.90 -1.43 7.02
CA ALA A 66 -4.79 0.02 6.86
C ALA A 66 -5.70 0.80 7.81
N ALA A 67 -6.93 0.32 8.03
CA ALA A 67 -7.87 0.91 9.00
C ALA A 67 -7.30 0.91 10.42
N ARG A 68 -6.66 -0.20 10.82
CA ARG A 68 -6.07 -0.32 12.16
C ARG A 68 -4.85 0.58 12.33
N TYR A 69 -4.02 0.69 11.30
CA TYR A 69 -2.91 1.65 11.27
C TYR A 69 -3.40 3.09 11.46
N GLN A 70 -4.50 3.44 10.79
CA GLN A 70 -5.15 4.75 10.93
C GLN A 70 -5.67 4.97 12.35
N GLU A 71 -6.34 3.98 12.95
CA GLU A 71 -6.86 4.07 14.32
C GLU A 71 -5.76 4.33 15.34
N ILE A 72 -4.67 3.57 15.29
CA ILE A 72 -3.53 3.71 16.19
C ILE A 72 -2.97 5.14 16.08
N LEU A 73 -2.65 5.59 14.88
CA LEU A 73 -2.09 6.93 14.70
C LEU A 73 -3.09 8.04 15.07
N THR A 74 -4.37 7.86 14.80
CA THR A 74 -5.42 8.81 15.22
C THR A 74 -5.48 8.92 16.73
N LYS A 75 -5.44 7.79 17.44
CA LYS A 75 -5.44 7.75 18.91
C LYS A 75 -4.22 8.49 19.47
N VAL A 76 -3.02 8.17 18.97
CA VAL A 76 -1.77 8.84 19.39
C VAL A 76 -1.82 10.34 19.14
N ILE A 77 -2.25 10.76 17.94
CA ILE A 77 -2.38 12.18 17.58
C ILE A 77 -3.38 12.89 18.50
N MET A 78 -4.52 12.27 18.80
CA MET A 78 -5.54 12.84 19.68
C MET A 78 -5.06 12.93 21.13
N GLU A 79 -4.44 11.89 21.67
CA GLU A 79 -3.83 11.91 23.00
C GLU A 79 -2.77 13.02 23.10
N ALA A 80 -1.95 13.18 22.07
CA ALA A 80 -0.96 14.26 21.99
C ALA A 80 -1.59 15.65 22.10
N THR A 81 -2.80 15.85 21.54
CA THR A 81 -3.51 17.13 21.63
C THR A 81 -4.09 17.40 23.01
N ILE A 82 -4.45 16.35 23.77
CA ILE A 82 -4.97 16.47 25.14
C ILE A 82 -3.84 16.88 26.10
N HIS A 83 -2.66 16.30 25.92
CA HIS A 83 -1.50 16.53 26.79
C HIS A 83 -0.60 17.69 26.34
N GLN A 84 -1.07 18.52 25.41
CA GLN A 84 -0.32 19.69 24.95
C GLN A 84 -0.31 20.80 26.02
N ALA A 85 0.64 20.73 26.94
CA ALA A 85 0.78 21.71 28.03
C ALA A 85 1.58 22.98 27.63
N GLU A 86 2.44 22.88 26.62
CA GLU A 86 3.40 23.93 26.27
C GLU A 86 3.33 24.36 24.79
N LYS A 87 3.91 25.53 24.50
CA LYS A 87 4.05 26.04 23.13
C LYS A 87 5.05 25.19 22.35
N ILE A 88 4.58 24.56 21.28
CA ILE A 88 5.42 23.70 20.43
C ILE A 88 6.26 24.58 19.50
N ASN A 89 7.59 24.52 19.63
CA ASN A 89 8.50 25.28 18.78
C ASN A 89 8.54 24.75 17.34
N TYR A 90 8.55 23.43 17.18
CA TYR A 90 8.59 22.79 15.87
C TYR A 90 7.74 21.52 15.83
N ILE A 91 6.54 21.64 15.25
CA ILE A 91 5.48 20.63 15.29
C ILE A 91 5.93 19.29 14.68
N PRO A 92 6.57 19.22 13.50
CA PRO A 92 6.94 17.93 12.90
C PRO A 92 7.91 17.12 13.75
N ALA A 93 8.95 17.75 14.33
CA ALA A 93 9.91 17.04 15.16
C ALA A 93 9.28 16.60 16.50
N TRP A 94 8.48 17.47 17.10
CA TRP A 94 7.77 17.14 18.33
C TRP A 94 6.80 15.97 18.12
N LEU A 95 5.97 16.02 17.08
CA LEU A 95 4.99 14.97 16.79
C LEU A 95 5.69 13.64 16.44
N ALA A 96 6.80 13.69 15.70
CA ALA A 96 7.60 12.51 15.42
C ALA A 96 8.08 11.85 16.72
N ARG A 97 8.59 12.65 17.67
CA ARG A 97 9.03 12.14 18.98
C ARG A 97 7.88 11.52 19.79
N VAL A 98 6.69 12.13 19.78
CA VAL A 98 5.52 11.58 20.48
C VAL A 98 5.12 10.22 19.90
N ILE A 99 5.04 10.11 18.57
CA ILE A 99 4.71 8.84 17.90
C ILE A 99 5.79 7.78 18.19
N GLN A 100 7.07 8.14 18.07
CA GLN A 100 8.17 7.24 18.38
C GLN A 100 8.09 6.71 19.82
N SER A 101 7.89 7.61 20.78
CA SER A 101 7.76 7.26 22.20
C SER A 101 6.55 6.35 22.45
N HIS A 102 5.42 6.58 21.76
CA HIS A 102 4.26 5.71 21.86
C HIS A 102 4.57 4.28 21.36
N PHE A 103 5.25 4.16 20.23
CA PHE A 103 5.66 2.85 19.68
C PHE A 103 6.78 2.18 20.48
N GLU A 104 7.53 2.93 21.29
CA GLU A 104 8.48 2.37 22.26
C GLU A 104 7.76 1.80 23.49
N MET A 105 6.73 2.48 24.00
CA MET A 105 6.00 2.06 25.20
C MET A 105 4.95 0.97 24.91
N HIS A 106 4.19 1.11 23.82
CA HIS A 106 3.07 0.22 23.46
C HIS A 106 3.40 -0.69 22.28
N GLY A 107 4.66 -0.68 21.83
CA GLY A 107 5.08 -1.44 20.66
C GLY A 107 4.85 -2.95 20.80
N ASP A 108 5.05 -3.51 21.98
CA ASP A 108 4.91 -4.96 22.18
C ASP A 108 3.45 -5.42 22.02
N GLU A 109 2.49 -4.61 22.49
CA GLU A 109 1.06 -4.86 22.29
C GLU A 109 0.70 -4.84 20.79
N ILE A 110 1.20 -3.82 20.07
CA ILE A 110 0.99 -3.66 18.63
C ILE A 110 1.64 -4.82 17.85
N TYR A 111 2.79 -5.31 18.32
CA TYR A 111 3.50 -6.43 17.70
C TYR A 111 2.70 -7.72 17.83
N GLU A 112 2.22 -8.04 19.03
CA GLU A 112 1.41 -9.25 19.27
C GLU A 112 0.09 -9.19 18.50
N GLU A 113 -0.54 -8.01 18.40
CA GLU A 113 -1.74 -7.83 17.55
C GLU A 113 -1.44 -8.14 16.08
N GLY A 114 -0.37 -7.56 15.51
CA GLY A 114 0.00 -7.78 14.11
C GLY A 114 0.37 -9.24 13.82
N LYS A 115 1.02 -9.92 14.77
CA LYS A 115 1.34 -11.33 14.69
C LYS A 115 0.08 -12.21 14.70
N ALA A 116 -0.90 -11.90 15.55
CA ALA A 116 -2.16 -12.61 15.60
C ALA A 116 -2.92 -12.50 14.26
N VAL A 117 -3.00 -11.29 13.68
CA VAL A 117 -3.63 -11.07 12.37
C VAL A 117 -2.94 -11.88 11.27
N ARG A 118 -1.61 -11.93 11.28
CA ARG A 118 -0.85 -12.73 10.33
C ARG A 118 -1.15 -14.22 10.45
N ASN A 119 -1.12 -14.76 11.67
CA ASN A 119 -1.41 -16.17 11.92
C ASN A 119 -2.83 -16.56 11.47
N VAL A 120 -3.82 -15.71 11.74
CA VAL A 120 -5.20 -15.92 11.28
C VAL A 120 -5.28 -15.92 9.75
N THR A 121 -4.58 -14.99 9.10
CA THR A 121 -4.55 -14.91 7.63
C THR A 121 -3.87 -16.13 7.00
N GLU A 122 -2.73 -16.54 7.55
CA GLU A 122 -2.01 -17.74 7.10
C GLU A 122 -2.88 -19.00 7.29
N ASN A 123 -3.55 -19.14 8.44
CA ASN A 123 -4.48 -20.25 8.70
C ASN A 123 -5.68 -20.25 7.73
N ALA A 124 -6.26 -19.08 7.45
CA ALA A 124 -7.35 -18.94 6.49
C ALA A 124 -6.92 -19.32 5.07
N LEU A 125 -5.72 -18.87 4.63
CA LEU A 125 -5.16 -19.25 3.34
C LEU A 125 -4.90 -20.76 3.25
N LEU A 126 -4.35 -21.36 4.31
CA LEU A 126 -4.15 -22.81 4.38
C LEU A 126 -5.47 -23.58 4.36
N ALA A 127 -6.54 -23.05 4.97
CA ALA A 127 -7.87 -23.65 4.92
C ALA A 127 -8.49 -23.54 3.51
N LEU A 128 -8.34 -22.39 2.85
CA LEU A 128 -8.81 -22.19 1.46
C LEU A 128 -8.03 -23.07 0.47
N GLY A 129 -6.72 -23.24 0.65
CA GLY A 129 -5.90 -24.13 -0.17
C GLY A 129 -6.21 -25.63 0.02
N LYS A 130 -6.96 -25.98 1.07
CA LYS A 130 -7.46 -27.34 1.32
C LYS A 130 -8.89 -27.56 0.79
N LEU A 131 -9.53 -26.54 0.22
CA LEU A 131 -10.78 -26.76 -0.50
C LEU A 131 -10.47 -27.63 -1.71
N PRO A 132 -11.22 -28.73 -1.92
CA PRO A 132 -11.05 -29.56 -3.11
C PRO A 132 -11.46 -28.73 -4.32
N VAL A 133 -10.49 -28.13 -4.99
CA VAL A 133 -10.69 -27.59 -6.33
C VAL A 133 -11.05 -28.80 -7.20
N ARG A 134 -12.33 -28.91 -7.58
CA ARG A 134 -12.75 -29.87 -8.60
C ARG A 134 -12.15 -29.39 -9.93
N GLU A 135 -10.94 -29.84 -10.21
CA GLU A 135 -10.22 -29.56 -11.47
C GLU A 135 -11.10 -29.81 -12.70
N ASP A 136 -11.97 -30.81 -12.63
CA ASP A 136 -12.90 -31.21 -13.70
C ASP A 136 -13.85 -30.10 -14.17
N VAL A 137 -14.24 -29.17 -13.30
CA VAL A 137 -15.17 -28.07 -13.67
C VAL A 137 -14.40 -26.95 -14.38
N LEU A 138 -13.21 -26.62 -13.88
CA LEU A 138 -12.40 -25.52 -14.42
C LEU A 138 -11.87 -25.85 -15.82
N VAL A 139 -11.43 -27.08 -16.08
CA VAL A 139 -10.94 -27.48 -17.40
C VAL A 139 -12.05 -27.39 -18.46
N ASN A 140 -13.28 -27.77 -18.11
CA ASN A 140 -14.43 -27.66 -19.01
C ASN A 140 -14.83 -26.19 -19.26
N ASP A 141 -14.79 -25.34 -18.23
CA ASP A 141 -15.09 -23.91 -18.38
C ASP A 141 -14.03 -23.18 -19.22
N PHE A 142 -12.75 -23.51 -19.05
CA PHE A 142 -11.66 -22.97 -19.89
C PHE A 142 -11.73 -23.48 -21.33
N ALA A 143 -12.06 -24.76 -21.55
CA ALA A 143 -12.27 -25.30 -22.88
C ALA A 143 -13.46 -24.62 -23.58
N ALA A 144 -14.58 -24.45 -22.88
CA ALA A 144 -15.75 -23.74 -23.38
C ALA A 144 -15.44 -22.27 -23.73
N ALA A 145 -14.68 -21.57 -22.88
CA ALA A 145 -14.25 -20.20 -23.13
C ALA A 145 -13.27 -20.10 -24.33
N SER A 146 -12.36 -21.07 -24.49
CA SER A 146 -11.46 -21.14 -25.65
C SER A 146 -12.25 -21.34 -26.95
N HIS A 147 -13.26 -22.21 -26.95
CA HIS A 147 -14.12 -22.43 -28.11
C HIS A 147 -14.93 -21.19 -28.49
N LEU A 148 -15.40 -20.41 -27.51
CA LEU A 148 -16.09 -19.14 -27.78
C LEU A 148 -15.15 -18.08 -28.36
N LEU A 149 -13.90 -18.01 -27.90
CA LEU A 149 -12.89 -17.09 -28.43
C LEU A 149 -12.44 -17.47 -29.85
N ASP A 150 -12.38 -18.75 -30.17
CA ASP A 150 -12.08 -19.21 -31.54
C ASP A 150 -13.27 -19.03 -32.49
N ALA A 151 -14.50 -19.20 -32.02
CA ALA A 151 -15.71 -18.91 -32.79
C ALA A 151 -15.93 -17.40 -33.03
N ALA A 152 -15.40 -16.53 -32.15
CA ALA A 152 -15.53 -15.09 -32.24
C ALA A 152 -14.45 -14.39 -33.11
N LYS A 153 -13.52 -15.13 -33.73
CA LYS A 153 -12.52 -14.55 -34.65
C LYS A 153 -13.16 -14.27 -36.03
N PRO A 154 -13.27 -13.00 -36.47
CA PRO A 154 -13.75 -12.71 -37.83
C PRO A 154 -12.72 -13.17 -38.87
N ALA A 155 -13.20 -13.88 -39.90
CA ALA A 155 -12.39 -14.29 -41.05
C ALA A 155 -11.78 -13.05 -41.74
N ARG A 156 -10.48 -12.82 -41.54
CA ARG A 156 -9.71 -11.83 -42.28
C ARG A 156 -9.75 -12.18 -43.77
N ARG A 157 -10.55 -11.43 -44.52
CA ARG A 157 -10.59 -11.41 -45.99
C ARG A 157 -9.20 -11.03 -46.49
N LYS A 158 -8.51 -11.98 -47.14
CA LYS A 158 -7.15 -11.81 -47.69
C LYS A 158 -7.15 -10.68 -48.73
N GLN A 159 -6.42 -9.60 -48.46
CA GLN A 159 -5.97 -8.63 -49.46
C GLN A 159 -4.78 -9.26 -50.22
N THR A 160 -4.83 -9.22 -51.55
CA THR A 160 -3.72 -9.56 -52.46
C THR A 160 -2.70 -8.40 -52.53
N PRO A 161 -1.38 -8.66 -52.65
CA PRO A 161 -0.38 -7.60 -52.63
C PRO A 161 0.17 -7.19 -54.01
N LYS A 162 0.58 -5.91 -54.06
CA LYS A 162 1.74 -5.31 -54.77
C LYS A 162 1.56 -4.79 -56.21
N THR A 163 1.73 -3.47 -56.39
CA THR A 163 2.92 -2.92 -57.06
C THR A 163 3.15 -1.47 -56.60
N ASP A 164 4.38 -1.16 -56.21
CA ASP A 164 4.87 0.14 -55.74
C ASP A 164 5.74 0.77 -56.84
N ASN A 165 5.72 2.10 -56.92
CA ASN A 165 6.40 2.94 -57.92
C ASN A 165 7.91 2.69 -58.00
N GLN A 166 8.51 2.82 -59.18
CA GLN A 166 9.79 3.53 -59.36
C GLN A 166 10.11 3.86 -60.84
N LEU A 167 10.16 5.17 -61.11
CA LEU A 167 10.86 5.81 -62.22
C LEU A 167 12.35 5.45 -62.16
N ASN A 168 12.93 5.05 -63.30
CA ASN A 168 14.37 5.11 -63.54
C ASN A 168 14.70 6.39 -64.34
N LEU A 169 15.69 7.15 -63.86
CA LEU A 169 16.27 8.35 -64.47
C LEU A 169 17.49 7.99 -65.36
N LEU A 170 17.48 8.40 -66.65
CA LEU A 170 18.54 9.03 -67.54
C LEU A 170 20.01 8.47 -67.56
N PRO A 171 20.96 8.87 -68.47
CA PRO A 171 21.00 9.71 -69.72
C PRO A 171 21.80 8.95 -70.87
N PRO A 172 22.51 9.50 -71.91
CA PRO A 172 22.86 10.88 -72.37
C PRO A 172 21.91 11.53 -73.38
#